data_AF-A0A840V2Y7-F1
#
_entry.id   AF-A0A840V2Y7-F1
#
_cell.length_a   1.000
_cell.length_b   1.000
_cell.length_c   1.000
_cell.angle_alpha   90.00
_cell.angle_beta   90.00
_cell.angle_gamma   90.00
#
_symmetry.space_group_name_H-M   'P 1'
#
loop_
_entity.id
_entity.type
_entity.pdbx_description
1 polymer ?
#
loop_
_entity_poly.entity_id
_entity_poly.type
_entity_poly.pdbx_seq_one_letter_code
_entity_poly.pdbx_strand_id
1 'polypeptide(L)'
;MLPPKSIHRAQGFTLLELTLVIGVLLALMSTGLFVSSAVDEWRTSKEATETLRSAYVAQRMYLSDHPTTSVTALSRDLILPYYPNRPSTFPQVEGLDGELRNIKVTVSPPVVVNADGSVYDPSGSTDDGVWDVGE
;
A
#
# COMPACT_ATOMS: atom_id res chain seq x y z
N MET A 1 75.31 -21.70 -21.17
CA MET A 1 74.49 -20.48 -21.30
C MET A 1 73.03 -20.94 -21.35
N LEU A 2 72.28 -20.82 -20.25
CA LEU A 2 70.91 -21.33 -20.12
C LEU A 2 69.90 -20.25 -20.58
N PRO A 3 68.81 -20.61 -21.27
CA PRO A 3 67.84 -19.64 -21.76
C PRO A 3 66.98 -19.09 -20.61
N PRO A 4 66.52 -17.82 -20.70
CA PRO A 4 65.66 -17.23 -19.69
C PRO A 4 64.25 -17.85 -19.72
N LYS A 5 63.75 -18.19 -18.53
CA LYS A 5 62.42 -18.76 -18.32
C LYS A 5 61.37 -17.64 -18.46
N SER A 6 60.50 -17.73 -19.45
CA SER A 6 59.41 -16.77 -19.66
C SER A 6 58.37 -16.89 -18.54
N ILE A 7 58.14 -15.79 -17.83
CA ILE A 7 57.08 -15.67 -16.81
C ILE A 7 55.83 -15.20 -17.56
N HIS A 8 54.90 -16.11 -17.85
CA HIS A 8 53.58 -15.72 -18.34
C HIS A 8 52.82 -15.02 -17.21
N ARG A 9 52.64 -13.70 -17.33
CA ARG A 9 51.70 -12.96 -16.48
C ARG A 9 50.28 -13.34 -16.88
N ALA A 10 49.52 -13.94 -15.97
CA ALA A 10 48.09 -14.15 -16.13
C ALA A 10 47.36 -12.79 -16.14
N GLN A 11 47.20 -12.18 -17.32
CA GLN A 11 46.53 -10.89 -17.51
C GLN A 11 45.10 -11.04 -18.07
N GLY A 12 44.42 -12.14 -17.76
CA GLY A 12 43.03 -12.39 -18.16
C GLY A 12 41.99 -12.18 -17.06
N PHE A 13 42.39 -11.87 -15.83
CA PHE A 13 41.50 -11.90 -14.65
C PHE A 13 40.67 -10.61 -14.48
N THR A 14 41.17 -9.45 -14.93
CA THR A 14 40.56 -8.15 -14.61
C THR A 14 39.27 -7.85 -15.36
N LEU A 15 39.16 -8.24 -16.63
CA LEU A 15 37.93 -8.01 -17.41
C LEU A 15 36.80 -8.94 -16.96
N LEU A 16 37.09 -10.21 -16.69
CA LEU A 16 36.10 -11.18 -16.22
C LEU A 16 35.64 -10.83 -14.81
N GLU A 17 36.55 -10.45 -13.91
CA GLU A 17 36.21 -9.98 -12.57
C GLU A 17 35.36 -8.71 -12.61
N LEU A 18 35.71 -7.74 -13.47
CA LEU A 18 34.94 -6.50 -13.60
C LEU A 18 33.56 -6.72 -14.22
N THR A 19 33.39 -7.63 -15.20
CA THR A 19 32.07 -7.98 -15.72
C THR A 19 31.23 -8.76 -14.71
N LEU A 20 31.85 -9.65 -13.93
CA LEU A 20 31.17 -10.38 -12.86
C LEU A 20 30.70 -9.42 -11.76
N VAL A 21 31.55 -8.49 -11.32
CA VAL A 21 31.19 -7.48 -10.31
C VAL A 21 30.06 -6.60 -10.81
N ILE A 22 30.12 -6.10 -12.05
CA ILE A 22 29.02 -5.31 -12.63
C ILE A 22 27.73 -6.13 -12.69
N GLY A 23 27.81 -7.40 -13.12
CA GLY A 23 26.63 -8.29 -13.16
C GLY A 23 26.01 -8.50 -11.78
N VAL A 24 26.81 -8.73 -10.75
CA VAL A 24 26.35 -8.87 -9.37
C VAL A 24 25.74 -7.55 -8.86
N LEU A 25 26.36 -6.41 -9.14
CA LEU A 25 25.84 -5.10 -8.74
C LEU A 25 24.47 -4.83 -9.38
N LEU A 26 24.30 -5.11 -10.68
CA LEU A 26 23.02 -4.93 -11.37
C LEU A 26 21.94 -5.88 -10.83
N ALA A 27 22.29 -7.13 -10.51
CA ALA A 27 21.37 -8.08 -9.91
C ALA A 27 20.89 -7.62 -8.52
N LEU A 28 21.80 -7.11 -7.68
CA LEU A 28 21.48 -6.59 -6.36
C LEU A 28 20.63 -5.32 -6.44
N MET A 29 20.97 -4.39 -7.34
CA MET A 29 20.17 -3.17 -7.57
C MET A 29 18.75 -3.50 -8.01
N SER A 30 18.59 -4.43 -8.95
CA SER A 30 17.28 -4.85 -9.45
C SER A 30 16.43 -5.46 -8.34
N THR A 31 17.03 -6.30 -7.50
CA THR A 31 16.35 -6.90 -6.34
C THR A 31 15.93 -5.83 -5.32
N GLY A 32 16.79 -4.83 -5.06
CA GLY A 32 16.50 -3.74 -4.13
C GLY A 32 15.30 -2.90 -4.53
N LEU A 33 15.16 -2.58 -5.82
CA LEU A 33 14.02 -1.79 -6.32
C LEU A 33 12.69 -2.53 -6.17
N PHE A 34 12.66 -3.84 -6.44
CA PHE A 34 11.45 -4.66 -6.33
C PHE A 34 10.96 -4.80 -4.88
N VAL A 35 11.88 -4.96 -3.93
CA VAL A 35 11.52 -5.07 -2.50
C VAL A 35 10.95 -3.74 -1.98
N SER A 36 11.49 -2.60 -2.41
CA SER A 36 10.99 -1.29 -1.97
C SER A 36 9.53 -1.07 -2.34
N SER A 37 9.14 -1.35 -3.60
CA SER A 37 7.76 -1.14 -4.04
C SER A 37 6.76 -2.02 -3.30
N ALA A 38 7.13 -3.28 -3.01
CA ALA A 38 6.27 -4.18 -2.25
C ALA A 38 6.09 -3.73 -0.79
N VAL A 39 7.13 -3.14 -0.18
CA VAL A 39 7.04 -2.59 1.19
C VAL A 39 6.16 -1.33 1.22
N ASP A 40 6.31 -0.47 0.22
CA ASP A 40 5.50 0.75 0.10
C ASP A 40 4.01 0.41 -0.11
N GLU A 41 3.70 -0.53 -1.01
CA GLU A 41 2.33 -1.03 -1.23
C GLU A 41 1.71 -1.62 0.04
N TRP A 42 2.46 -2.46 0.76
CA TRP A 42 2.01 -3.03 2.02
C TRP A 42 1.72 -1.94 3.06
N ARG A 43 2.59 -0.93 3.15
CA ARG A 43 2.41 0.19 4.08
C ARG A 43 1.15 0.98 3.77
N THR A 44 0.96 1.36 2.51
CA THR A 44 -0.22 2.12 2.06
C THR A 44 -1.51 1.34 2.33
N SER A 45 -1.51 0.03 2.05
CA SER A 45 -2.64 -0.85 2.37
C SER A 45 -2.96 -0.87 3.88
N LYS A 46 -1.95 -0.94 4.75
CA LYS A 46 -2.17 -0.94 6.20
C LYS A 46 -2.74 0.38 6.69
N GLU A 47 -2.25 1.49 6.17
CA GLU A 47 -2.77 2.82 6.49
C GLU A 47 -4.22 2.99 6.00
N ALA A 48 -4.53 2.49 4.80
CA ALA A 48 -5.89 2.45 4.25
C ALA A 48 -6.86 1.65 5.12
N THR A 49 -6.47 0.43 5.47
CA THR A 49 -7.29 -0.50 6.27
C THR A 49 -7.56 0.05 7.67
N GLU A 50 -6.57 0.68 8.30
CA GLU A 50 -6.76 1.30 9.63
C GLU A 50 -7.71 2.50 9.57
N THR A 51 -7.62 3.30 8.52
CA THR A 51 -8.54 4.42 8.28
C THR A 51 -9.96 3.90 8.04
N LEU A 52 -10.12 2.88 7.21
CA LEU A 52 -11.41 2.22 6.99
C LEU A 52 -11.99 1.63 8.29
N ARG A 53 -11.16 1.01 9.14
CA ARG A 53 -11.60 0.42 10.41
C ARG A 53 -12.12 1.51 11.34
N SER A 54 -11.41 2.63 11.40
CA SER A 54 -11.84 3.82 12.14
C SER A 54 -13.17 4.36 11.63
N ALA A 55 -13.36 4.42 10.30
CA ALA A 55 -14.63 4.79 9.69
C ALA A 55 -15.77 3.81 10.01
N TYR A 56 -15.49 2.51 10.01
CA TYR A 56 -16.47 1.48 10.34
C TYR A 56 -16.89 1.52 11.80
N VAL A 57 -15.95 1.71 12.72
CA VAL A 57 -16.26 1.92 14.14
C VAL A 57 -17.12 3.17 14.33
N ALA A 58 -16.77 4.29 13.69
CA ALA A 58 -17.56 5.52 13.76
C ALA A 58 -18.99 5.32 13.22
N GLN A 59 -19.13 4.62 12.10
CA GLN A 59 -20.42 4.25 11.52
C GLN A 59 -21.26 3.44 12.51
N ARG A 60 -20.69 2.38 13.11
CA ARG A 60 -21.40 1.52 14.07
C ARG A 60 -21.79 2.27 15.34
N MET A 61 -20.94 3.15 15.85
CA MET A 61 -21.28 3.98 17.01
C MET A 61 -22.43 4.92 16.71
N TYR A 62 -22.42 5.61 15.55
CA TYR A 62 -23.53 6.46 15.15
C TYR A 62 -24.85 5.69 15.02
N LEU A 63 -24.83 4.51 14.36
CA LEU A 63 -26.01 3.66 14.19
C LEU A 63 -26.50 3.06 15.51
N SER A 64 -25.60 2.84 16.49
CA SER A 64 -25.98 2.43 17.83
C SER A 64 -26.79 3.53 18.55
N ASP A 65 -26.43 4.80 18.36
CA ASP A 65 -27.15 5.93 18.93
C ASP A 65 -28.43 6.28 18.13
N HIS A 66 -28.45 5.96 16.82
CA HIS A 66 -29.54 6.27 15.90
C HIS A 66 -30.04 5.00 15.18
N PRO A 67 -30.69 4.06 15.88
CA PRO A 67 -31.02 2.75 15.34
C PRO A 67 -32.05 2.77 14.20
N THR A 68 -32.76 3.88 14.01
CA THR A 68 -33.75 4.05 12.92
C THR A 68 -33.13 4.62 11.64
N THR A 69 -31.89 5.10 11.68
CA THR A 69 -31.21 5.63 10.50
C THR A 69 -30.73 4.49 9.61
N SER A 70 -31.13 4.51 8.34
CA SER A 70 -30.61 3.57 7.34
C SER A 70 -29.13 3.86 7.05
N VAL A 71 -28.34 2.81 6.84
CA VAL A 71 -26.94 2.91 6.39
C VAL A 71 -26.83 3.74 5.10
N THR A 72 -27.78 3.58 4.18
CA THR A 72 -27.80 4.31 2.90
C THR A 72 -28.06 5.80 3.04
N ALA A 73 -28.60 6.24 4.18
CA ALA A 73 -28.88 7.64 4.50
C ALA A 73 -27.72 8.31 5.27
N LEU A 74 -26.64 7.59 5.55
CA LEU A 74 -25.48 8.15 6.25
C LEU A 74 -24.72 9.15 5.38
N SER A 75 -24.23 10.21 6.03
CA SER A 75 -23.29 11.15 5.45
C SER A 75 -22.02 11.20 6.30
N ARG A 76 -20.93 11.69 5.72
CA ARG A 76 -19.64 11.85 6.42
C ARG A 76 -19.78 12.78 7.63
N ASP A 77 -20.59 13.82 7.52
CA ASP A 77 -20.81 14.81 8.58
C ASP A 77 -21.51 14.21 9.81
N LEU A 78 -22.43 13.25 9.60
CA LEU A 78 -23.13 12.59 10.69
C LEU A 78 -22.21 11.69 11.52
N ILE A 79 -21.25 11.02 10.86
CA ILE A 79 -20.35 10.08 11.52
C ILE A 79 -19.03 10.72 11.98
N LEU A 80 -18.64 11.89 11.44
CA LEU A 80 -17.40 12.58 11.79
C LEU A 80 -17.21 12.79 13.30
N PRO A 81 -18.24 13.16 14.10
CA PRO A 81 -18.10 13.29 15.55
C PRO A 81 -17.73 11.99 16.29
N TYR A 82 -18.02 10.84 15.67
CA TYR A 82 -17.74 9.50 16.18
C TYR A 82 -16.39 8.95 15.73
N TYR A 83 -15.67 9.68 14.87
CA TYR A 83 -14.37 9.27 14.40
C TYR A 83 -13.31 9.36 15.52
N PRO A 84 -12.37 8.39 15.61
CA PRO A 84 -11.23 8.49 16.52
C PRO A 84 -10.47 9.80 16.31
N ASN A 85 -10.11 10.49 17.40
CA ASN A 85 -9.43 11.80 17.39
C ASN A 85 -10.22 12.99 16.84
N ARG A 86 -11.48 12.82 16.42
CA ARG A 86 -12.40 13.90 15.99
C ARG A 86 -11.75 14.92 15.02
N PRO A 87 -11.27 14.48 13.84
CA PRO A 87 -10.67 15.38 12.88
C PRO A 87 -11.69 16.42 12.38
N SER A 88 -11.20 17.58 11.95
CA SER A 88 -12.04 18.65 11.39
C SER A 88 -12.58 18.32 9.99
N THR A 89 -11.96 17.36 9.30
CA THR A 89 -12.37 16.87 7.98
C THR A 89 -12.43 15.35 8.00
N PHE A 90 -13.32 14.78 7.17
CA PHE A 90 -13.37 13.33 7.03
C PHE A 90 -12.11 12.83 6.33
N PRO A 91 -11.39 11.84 6.89
CA PRO A 91 -10.11 11.40 6.34
C PRO A 91 -10.28 10.75 4.97
N GLN A 92 -9.21 10.89 4.18
CA GLN A 92 -9.07 10.28 2.87
C GLN A 92 -7.95 9.24 2.94
N VAL A 93 -8.00 8.29 2.01
CA VAL A 93 -7.06 7.19 1.91
C VAL A 93 -6.22 7.38 0.64
N GLU A 94 -4.90 7.29 0.74
CA GLU A 94 -4.02 7.30 -0.42
C GLU A 94 -4.07 5.94 -1.13
N GLY A 95 -4.22 5.92 -2.46
CA GLY A 95 -4.13 4.71 -3.27
C GLY A 95 -2.69 4.36 -3.65
N LEU A 96 -2.49 3.20 -4.29
CA LEU A 96 -1.19 2.77 -4.80
C LEU A 96 -0.62 3.66 -5.93
N ASP A 97 -1.47 4.48 -6.53
CA ASP A 97 -1.11 5.49 -7.52
C ASP A 97 -0.84 6.88 -6.89
N GLY A 98 -0.88 6.99 -5.56
CA GLY A 98 -0.69 8.24 -4.82
C GLY A 98 -1.91 9.17 -4.83
N GLU A 99 -3.03 8.77 -5.43
CA GLU A 99 -4.24 9.60 -5.42
C GLU A 99 -5.03 9.43 -4.11
N LEU A 100 -5.48 10.55 -3.55
CA LEU A 100 -6.34 10.56 -2.38
C LEU A 100 -7.78 10.18 -2.77
N ARG A 101 -8.30 9.15 -2.10
CA ARG A 101 -9.62 8.57 -2.30
C ARG A 101 -10.51 8.77 -1.11
N ASN A 102 -11.79 8.87 -1.41
CA ASN A 102 -12.80 9.04 -0.41
C ASN A 102 -13.31 7.69 0.10
N ILE A 103 -13.78 7.68 1.34
CA ILE A 103 -14.50 6.54 1.90
C ILE A 103 -16.01 6.74 1.69
N LYS A 104 -16.66 5.70 1.18
CA LYS A 104 -18.11 5.60 1.03
C LYS A 104 -18.70 4.98 2.29
N VAL A 105 -19.45 5.79 3.01
CA VAL A 105 -20.05 5.44 4.32
C VAL A 105 -21.52 5.04 4.23
N THR A 106 -22.08 5.08 3.01
CA THR A 106 -23.45 4.67 2.69
C THR A 106 -23.60 3.17 2.49
N VAL A 107 -22.53 2.42 2.73
CA VAL A 107 -22.47 0.95 2.74
C VAL A 107 -21.85 0.51 4.06
N SER A 108 -22.22 -0.69 4.50
CA SER A 108 -21.65 -1.30 5.70
C SER A 108 -21.18 -2.71 5.32
N PRO A 109 -19.88 -3.01 5.47
CA PRO A 109 -18.83 -2.10 5.92
C PRO A 109 -18.51 -0.96 4.92
N PRO A 110 -17.93 0.17 5.37
CA PRO A 110 -17.48 1.25 4.50
C PRO A 110 -16.39 0.79 3.53
N VAL A 111 -16.37 1.35 2.33
CA VAL A 111 -15.41 0.98 1.27
C VAL A 111 -14.71 2.21 0.71
N VAL A 112 -13.48 2.05 0.22
CA VAL A 112 -12.79 3.10 -0.55
C VAL A 112 -13.41 3.18 -1.94
N VAL A 113 -13.56 4.39 -2.48
CA VAL A 113 -14.08 4.59 -3.83
C VAL A 113 -13.18 5.50 -4.67
N ASN A 114 -13.14 5.20 -5.95
CA ASN A 114 -12.58 6.06 -6.98
C ASN A 114 -13.46 7.31 -7.19
N ALA A 115 -12.96 8.27 -7.97
CA ALA A 115 -13.69 9.50 -8.29
C ALA A 115 -15.01 9.23 -9.06
N ASP A 116 -15.09 8.12 -9.80
CA ASP A 116 -16.29 7.66 -10.50
C ASP A 116 -17.30 6.93 -9.60
N GLY A 117 -16.95 6.69 -8.32
CA GLY A 117 -17.78 5.99 -7.34
C GLY A 117 -17.68 4.47 -7.37
N SER A 118 -16.82 3.88 -8.23
CA SER A 118 -16.49 2.46 -8.21
C SER A 118 -15.69 2.11 -6.95
N VAL A 119 -15.83 0.88 -6.45
CA VAL A 119 -15.06 0.38 -5.31
C VAL A 119 -13.59 0.32 -5.72
N TYR A 120 -12.73 0.93 -4.92
CA TYR A 120 -11.28 0.86 -5.10
C TYR A 120 -10.72 -0.22 -4.20
N ASP A 121 -10.28 -1.29 -4.83
CA ASP A 121 -9.58 -2.39 -4.19
C ASP A 121 -8.53 -2.95 -5.17
N PRO A 122 -7.25 -2.58 -4.97
CA PRO A 122 -6.13 -3.06 -5.80
C PRO A 122 -5.76 -4.53 -5.58
N SER A 123 -6.12 -5.13 -4.45
CA SER A 123 -5.76 -6.53 -4.17
C SER A 123 -6.48 -7.49 -5.12
N GLY A 124 -7.63 -7.04 -5.65
CA GLY A 124 -8.51 -7.82 -6.52
C GLY A 124 -9.38 -8.80 -5.74
N SER A 125 -9.38 -8.74 -4.41
CA SER A 125 -10.15 -9.60 -3.51
C SER A 125 -10.80 -8.77 -2.42
N THR A 126 -12.14 -8.83 -2.34
CA THR A 126 -12.91 -8.04 -1.37
C THR A 126 -12.91 -8.59 0.07
N ASP A 127 -12.25 -9.74 0.27
CA ASP A 127 -12.33 -10.55 1.48
C ASP A 127 -10.92 -10.92 1.99
N ASP A 128 -9.90 -10.09 1.75
CA ASP A 128 -8.52 -10.38 2.14
C ASP A 128 -8.01 -9.52 3.31
N GLY A 129 -8.83 -8.59 3.80
CA GLY A 129 -8.45 -7.70 4.89
C GLY A 129 -7.46 -6.60 4.46
N VAL A 130 -7.30 -6.40 3.15
CA VAL A 130 -6.39 -5.45 2.51
C VAL A 130 -7.26 -4.54 1.65
N TRP A 131 -7.39 -3.26 2.03
CA TRP A 131 -8.32 -2.30 1.39
C TRP A 131 -9.81 -2.53 1.64
N ASP A 132 -10.15 -3.57 2.40
CA ASP A 132 -11.49 -3.81 2.91
C ASP A 132 -11.52 -3.77 4.45
N VAL A 133 -12.72 -3.75 5.03
CA VAL A 133 -12.93 -3.91 6.47
C VAL A 133 -14.19 -4.71 6.73
N GLY A 134 -14.16 -6.03 6.56
CA GLY A 134 -15.38 -6.81 6.74
C GLY A 134 -15.19 -8.32 6.74
N GLU A 135 -14.88 -8.88 7.91
CA GLU A 135 -15.15 -10.28 8.26
C GLU A 135 -15.93 -10.34 9.58
#